data_AF-A0A1L8CRZ1-F1
#
_entry.id   AF-A0A1L8CRZ1-F1
#
_cell.length_a   1.000
_cell.length_b   1.000
_cell.length_c   1.000
_cell.angle_alpha   90.00
_cell.angle_beta   90.00
_cell.angle_gamma   90.00
#
_symmetry.space_group_name_H-M   'P 1'
#
loop_
_entity.id
_entity.type
_entity.pdbx_description
1 polymer ?
#
loop_
_entity_poly.entity_id
_entity_poly.type
_entity_poly.pdbx_seq_one_letter_code
_entity_poly.pdbx_strand_id
1 'polypeptide(L)'
;MKKVLYFCNRCGKEVEEKKIYRLWVTARRMDLNNNHDRDVYSELCVDCLHEIELKIFEGYLPVLNNEASRLTGLPLYKKQEAV
;
A
#
# COMPACT_ATOMS: atom_id res chain seq x y z
N MET A 1 15.90 -26.72 2.80
CA MET A 1 14.61 -26.04 3.01
C MET A 1 14.41 -25.04 1.88
N LYS A 2 13.27 -25.07 1.15
CA LYS A 2 12.98 -24.06 0.11
C LYS A 2 12.67 -22.73 0.80
N LYS A 3 13.39 -21.66 0.46
CA LYS A 3 13.03 -20.29 0.90
C LYS A 3 11.79 -19.87 0.11
N VAL A 4 10.74 -19.47 0.81
CA VAL A 4 9.57 -18.83 0.17
C VAL A 4 9.96 -17.39 -0.13
N LEU A 5 9.85 -16.99 -1.39
CA LEU A 5 10.12 -15.62 -1.84
C LEU A 5 8.80 -14.87 -1.93
N TYR A 6 8.74 -13.67 -1.39
CA TYR A 6 7.57 -12.79 -1.48
C TYR A 6 7.88 -11.64 -2.43
N PHE A 7 6.91 -11.25 -3.24
CA PHE A 7 7.06 -10.19 -4.23
C PHE A 7 5.97 -9.14 -4.03
N CYS A 8 6.34 -7.87 -4.15
CA CYS A 8 5.36 -6.79 -4.14
C CYS A 8 4.55 -6.80 -5.45
N ASN A 9 3.22 -6.90 -5.36
CA ASN A 9 2.32 -6.89 -6.52
C ASN A 9 2.37 -5.58 -7.32
N ARG A 10 2.84 -4.47 -6.72
CA ARG A 10 2.90 -3.16 -7.36
C ARG A 10 4.22 -2.88 -8.08
N CYS A 11 5.36 -3.12 -7.42
CA CYS A 11 6.69 -2.80 -7.98
C CYS A 11 7.51 -4.04 -8.38
N GLY A 12 7.04 -5.25 -8.10
CA GLY A 12 7.72 -6.50 -8.44
C GLY A 12 8.97 -6.82 -7.60
N LYS A 13 9.34 -5.96 -6.66
CA LYS A 13 10.52 -6.15 -5.80
C LYS A 13 10.33 -7.36 -4.89
N GLU A 14 11.39 -8.17 -4.75
CA GLU A 14 11.47 -9.23 -3.75
C GLU A 14 11.54 -8.63 -2.35
N VAL A 15 10.76 -9.18 -1.43
CA VAL A 15 10.65 -8.73 -0.05
C VAL A 15 10.69 -9.93 0.88
N GLU A 16 11.25 -9.71 2.06
CA GLU A 16 11.14 -10.67 3.15
C GLU A 16 9.67 -10.78 3.59
N GLU A 17 9.23 -11.98 3.96
CA GLU A 17 7.86 -12.25 4.45
C GLU A 17 7.40 -11.27 5.53
N LYS A 18 8.29 -10.89 6.45
CA LYS A 18 7.95 -9.96 7.55
C LYS A 18 7.72 -8.51 7.08
N LYS A 19 8.02 -8.21 5.83
CA LYS A 19 7.95 -6.87 5.22
C LYS A 19 6.95 -6.80 4.06
N ILE A 20 6.22 -7.89 3.79
CA ILE A 20 5.09 -7.89 2.86
C ILE A 20 3.80 -7.63 3.65
N TYR A 21 3.01 -6.67 3.19
CA TYR A 21 1.74 -6.29 3.80
C TYR A 21 0.60 -6.73 2.90
N ARG A 22 -0.38 -7.43 3.47
CA ARG A 22 -1.59 -7.84 2.75
C ARG A 22 -2.69 -6.81 2.95
N LEU A 23 -3.08 -6.15 1.87
CA LEU A 23 -4.16 -5.17 1.84
C LEU A 23 -5.39 -5.79 1.16
N TRP A 24 -6.56 -5.62 1.78
CA TRP A 24 -7.83 -5.87 1.12
C TRP A 24 -8.21 -4.66 0.28
N VAL A 25 -8.45 -4.90 -1.02
CA VAL A 25 -8.86 -3.86 -1.96
C VAL A 25 -10.14 -4.31 -2.64
N THR A 26 -11.20 -3.52 -2.47
CA THR A 26 -12.43 -3.70 -3.23
C THR A 26 -12.24 -3.06 -4.61
N ALA A 27 -12.04 -3.90 -5.63
CA ALA A 27 -11.89 -3.44 -7.00
C ALA A 27 -13.27 -3.30 -7.65
N ARG A 28 -13.70 -2.05 -7.87
CA ARG A 28 -14.91 -1.76 -8.63
C ARG A 28 -14.58 -1.71 -10.12
N ARG A 29 -15.10 -2.66 -10.91
CA ARG A 29 -14.98 -2.59 -12.38
C ARG A 29 -15.82 -1.43 -12.88
N MET A 30 -15.20 -0.46 -13.56
CA MET A 30 -15.90 0.66 -14.19
C MET A 30 -16.60 0.28 -15.50
N ASP A 31 -16.35 -0.92 -16.03
CA ASP A 31 -16.93 -1.37 -17.29
C ASP A 31 -18.33 -1.96 -17.08
N LEU A 32 -19.32 -1.10 -17.37
CA LEU A 32 -20.63 -1.35 -17.96
C LEU A 32 -21.34 -2.66 -17.57
N ASN A 33 -22.43 -2.50 -16.81
CA ASN A 33 -23.56 -3.42 -16.63
C ASN A 33 -23.45 -4.61 -15.66
N ASN A 34 -22.32 -4.84 -14.97
CA ASN A 34 -22.27 -5.82 -13.88
C ASN A 34 -21.53 -5.26 -12.66
N ASN A 35 -22.31 -4.77 -11.68
CA ASN A 35 -21.84 -4.32 -10.37
C ASN A 35 -21.44 -5.52 -9.49
N HIS A 36 -20.36 -6.20 -9.86
CA HIS A 36 -19.72 -7.15 -8.95
C HIS A 36 -18.43 -6.52 -8.44
N ASP A 37 -18.54 -5.87 -7.30
CA ASP A 37 -17.39 -5.56 -6.47
C ASP A 37 -16.69 -6.88 -6.14
N ARG A 38 -15.40 -6.97 -6.46
CA ARG A 38 -14.58 -8.11 -6.09
C ARG A 38 -13.58 -7.64 -5.07
N ASP A 39 -13.62 -8.25 -3.90
CA ASP A 39 -12.59 -8.08 -2.90
C ASP A 39 -11.36 -8.89 -3.33
N VAL A 40 -10.24 -8.20 -3.50
CA VAL A 40 -8.97 -8.77 -3.92
C VAL A 40 -7.92 -8.46 -2.86
N TYR A 41 -7.07 -9.45 -2.57
CA TYR A 41 -5.89 -9.23 -1.75
C TYR A 41 -4.73 -8.73 -2.59
N SER A 42 -4.07 -7.68 -2.13
CA SER A 42 -2.83 -7.18 -2.71
C SER A 42 -1.69 -7.30 -1.71
N GLU A 43 -0.60 -7.96 -2.10
CA GLU A 43 0.63 -8.07 -1.31
C GLU A 43 1.57 -6.92 -1.71
N LEU A 44 1.88 -6.01 -0.79
CA LEU A 44 2.63 -4.79 -1.06
C LEU A 44 3.85 -4.67 -0.15
N CYS A 45 4.95 -4.16 -0.69
CA CYS A 45 6.06 -3.69 0.15
C CYS A 45 5.66 -2.42 0.90
N VAL A 46 6.37 -2.14 1.99
CA VAL A 46 6.16 -0.95 2.83
C VAL A 46 6.16 0.35 2.02
N ASP A 47 7.12 0.53 1.10
CA ASP A 47 7.27 1.75 0.31
C ASP A 47 6.02 1.99 -0.56
N CYS A 48 5.55 0.94 -1.25
CA CYS A 48 4.37 1.00 -2.09
C CYS A 48 3.09 1.28 -1.30
N LEU A 49 3.02 0.76 -0.07
CA LEU A 49 1.89 0.97 0.82
C LEU A 49 1.87 2.41 1.36
N HIS A 50 3.03 2.96 1.74
CA HIS A 50 3.16 4.36 2.17
C HIS A 50 2.81 5.34 1.04
N GLU A 51 3.22 5.07 -0.20
CA GLU A 51 2.82 5.92 -1.33
C GLU A 51 1.31 5.91 -1.60
N ILE A 52 0.65 4.74 -1.48
CA ILE A 52 -0.81 4.65 -1.61
C ILE A 52 -1.47 5.47 -0.50
N GLU A 53 -0.97 5.31 0.72
CA GLU A 53 -1.46 6.04 1.88
C GLU A 53 -1.31 7.55 1.70
N LEU A 54 -0.14 8.03 1.25
CA LEU A 54 0.09 9.42 0.92
C LEU A 54 -0.89 9.92 -0.13
N LYS A 55 -1.12 9.18 -1.22
CA LYS A 55 -2.08 9.58 -2.28
C LYS A 55 -3.53 9.63 -1.79
N ILE A 56 -3.94 8.71 -0.91
CA ILE A 56 -5.27 8.74 -0.29
C ILE A 56 -5.42 10.00 0.59
N PHE A 57 -4.36 10.36 1.32
CA PHE A 57 -4.38 11.48 2.27
C PHE A 57 -4.03 12.85 1.67
N GLU A 58 -3.36 12.93 0.52
CA GLU A 58 -3.16 14.18 -0.22
C GLU A 58 -4.51 14.84 -0.61
N GLY A 59 -5.60 14.07 -0.66
CA GLY A 59 -6.97 14.60 -0.79
C GLY A 59 -7.65 15.04 0.52
N TYR A 60 -7.09 14.71 1.69
CA TYR A 60 -7.65 14.94 3.03
C TYR A 60 -6.61 15.64 3.94
N LEU A 61 -6.35 16.90 3.60
CA LEU A 61 -5.13 17.65 3.91
C LEU A 61 -5.01 18.36 5.29
N PRO A 62 -5.64 17.94 6.41
CA PRO A 62 -5.14 18.45 7.70
C PRO A 62 -4.85 17.44 8.81
N VAL A 63 -4.94 16.11 8.60
CA VAL A 63 -4.89 15.13 9.72
C VAL A 63 -3.62 14.27 9.76
N LEU A 64 -2.53 14.69 9.13
CA LEU A 64 -1.23 14.02 9.29
C LEU A 64 -0.34 14.78 10.28
N ASN A 65 -0.87 15.05 11.49
CA ASN A 65 -0.02 15.35 12.65
C ASN A 65 0.62 14.10 13.25
N ASN A 66 0.24 12.90 12.77
CA ASN A 66 0.89 11.65 13.14
C ASN A 66 1.88 11.27 12.05
N GLU A 67 3.17 11.31 12.40
CA GLU A 67 4.30 10.98 11.53
C GLU A 67 4.33 9.49 11.10
N ALA A 68 3.29 8.71 11.40
CA ALA A 68 3.20 7.28 11.17
C ALA A 68 2.00 6.87 10.29
N SER A 69 2.24 5.90 9.43
CA SER A 69 1.30 5.20 8.58
C SER A 69 0.23 4.51 9.43
N ARG A 70 -1.04 4.76 9.12
CA ARG A 70 -2.20 4.04 9.69
C ARG A 70 -2.30 2.61 9.15
N LEU A 71 -1.75 2.33 7.97
CA LEU A 71 -1.78 0.99 7.36
C LEU A 71 -0.69 0.07 7.90
N THR A 72 0.45 0.62 8.36
CA THR A 72 1.60 -0.17 8.83
C THR A 72 2.03 0.12 10.27
N GLY A 73 1.62 1.25 10.84
CA GLY A 73 2.16 1.77 12.10
C GLY A 73 3.59 2.32 11.99
N LEU A 74 4.21 2.28 10.80
CA LEU A 74 5.59 2.75 10.59
C LEU A 74 5.64 4.23 10.22
N PRO A 75 6.73 4.95 10.53
CA PRO A 75 6.89 6.34 10.11
C PRO A 75 6.66 6.49 8.60
N LEU A 76 5.80 7.41 8.20
CA LEU A 76 5.70 7.81 6.78
C LEU A 76 7.01 8.50 6.44
N TYR A 77 7.74 8.01 5.45
CA TYR A 77 8.96 8.67 4.99
C TYR A 77 8.59 10.10 4.56
N LYS A 78 8.89 11.08 5.43
CA LYS A 78 8.98 12.49 5.01
C LYS A 78 10.03 12.49 3.91
N LYS A 79 9.61 12.79 2.68
CA LYS A 79 10.55 13.23 1.64
C LYS A 79 11.32 14.38 2.27
N GLN A 80 12.57 14.13 2.68
CA GLN A 80 13.47 15.23 2.97
C GLN A 80 13.67 15.91 1.63
N GLU A 81 13.09 17.10 1.47
CA GLU A 81 13.47 17.98 0.37
C GLU A 81 14.99 18.07 0.39
N ALA A 82 15.61 17.64 -0.70
CA ALA A 82 17.03 17.85 -0.89
C ALA A 82 17.26 19.36 -0.84
N VAL A 83 17.91 19.81 0.23
CA VAL A 83 18.47 21.16 0.35
C VAL A 83 19.57 21.32 -0.69
#